data_AF-A0A1Y6FAR0-F1
#
_entry.id   AF-A0A1Y6FAR0-F1
#
_cell.length_a   1.000
_cell.length_b   1.000
_cell.length_c   1.000
_cell.angle_alpha   90.00
_cell.angle_beta   90.00
_cell.angle_gamma   90.00
#
_symmetry.space_group_name_H-M   'P 1'
#
loop_
_entity.id
_entity.type
_entity.pdbx_description
1 polymer ?
#
loop_
_entity_poly.entity_id
_entity_poly.type
_entity_poly.pdbx_seq_one_letter_code
_entity_poly.pdbx_strand_id
1 'polypeptide(L)'
;MPTISDPMQALIRRIASQLPTGTRLQFATVTRAPRLQHRVSAGDAAKTLIENARNERLANGTPFWHALFLAGADTDDGVPQEILEAAQYHQYPDATRDLQLAVGADTLERLGKLADGLPENDVLMLTSLVTFPDGVRAHFPMLDFSLKSRLPGAQATVTRSIQALGVNGELTSTGRSFHLFGLESVSESDWRDFMARALLLSPVTDERWIAHQLLAGYASLRISSSDKGEAPIPLGAVTAH
;
A
#
# COMPACT_ATOMS: atom_id res chain seq x y z
N MET A 1 -19.30 8.12 -2.23
CA MET A 1 -18.15 9.04 -2.42
C MET A 1 -17.10 8.74 -1.37
N PRO A 2 -15.81 8.68 -1.75
CA PRO A 2 -14.73 8.45 -0.81
C PRO A 2 -14.57 9.63 0.15
N THR A 3 -14.40 9.34 1.44
CA THR A 3 -14.26 10.34 2.51
C THR A 3 -13.00 10.07 3.32
N ILE A 4 -12.38 11.12 3.84
CA ILE A 4 -11.20 11.02 4.72
C ILE A 4 -11.66 11.27 6.15
N SER A 5 -11.48 10.28 7.02
CA SER A 5 -11.87 10.39 8.42
C SER A 5 -11.07 11.46 9.16
N ASP A 6 -11.63 12.07 10.20
CA ASP A 6 -10.93 13.08 11.01
C ASP A 6 -9.59 12.56 11.58
N PRO A 7 -9.48 11.31 12.07
CA PRO A 7 -8.19 10.76 12.48
C PRO A 7 -7.16 10.74 11.35
N MET A 8 -7.56 10.39 10.12
CA MET A 8 -6.66 10.40 8.97
C MET A 8 -6.27 11.82 8.53
N GLN A 9 -7.21 12.78 8.59
CA GLN A 9 -6.88 14.19 8.37
C GLN A 9 -5.86 14.69 9.40
N ALA A 10 -5.96 14.26 10.65
CA ALA A 10 -5.01 14.60 11.70
C ALA A 10 -3.61 14.00 11.43
N LEU A 11 -3.53 12.75 10.95
CA LEU A 11 -2.27 12.13 10.50
C LEU A 11 -1.65 12.93 9.35
N ILE A 12 -2.43 13.24 8.31
CA ILE A 12 -1.92 13.99 7.16
C ILE A 12 -1.44 15.39 7.59
N ARG A 13 -2.13 16.02 8.54
CA ARG A 13 -1.67 17.29 9.14
C ARG A 13 -0.34 17.13 9.86
N ARG A 14 -0.13 16.04 10.62
CA ARG A 14 1.16 15.76 11.27
C ARG A 14 2.28 15.57 10.25
N ILE A 15 2.05 14.79 9.19
CA ILE A 15 3.02 14.62 8.09
C ILE A 15 3.34 15.99 7.47
N ALA A 16 2.31 16.76 7.11
CA ALA A 16 2.48 18.08 6.51
C ALA A 16 3.25 19.05 7.42
N SER A 17 3.08 18.96 8.75
CA SER A 17 3.81 19.82 9.70
C SER A 17 5.31 19.51 9.82
N GLN A 18 5.75 18.33 9.36
CA GLN A 18 7.18 18.00 9.29
C GLN A 18 7.84 18.55 8.02
N LEU A 19 7.06 19.10 7.09
CA LEU A 19 7.55 19.58 5.81
C LEU A 19 7.64 21.12 5.79
N PRO A 20 8.63 21.68 5.08
CA PRO A 20 8.65 23.10 4.76
C PRO A 20 7.38 23.52 4.02
N THR A 21 6.86 24.72 4.33
CA THR A 21 5.74 25.32 3.59
C THR A 21 6.07 25.40 2.09
N GLY A 22 5.08 25.09 1.25
CA GLY A 22 5.25 25.03 -0.21
C GLY A 22 5.76 23.69 -0.73
N THR A 23 6.18 22.77 0.14
CA THR A 23 6.46 21.38 -0.26
C THR A 23 5.19 20.77 -0.86
N ARG A 24 5.30 20.09 -2.00
CA ARG A 24 4.18 19.43 -2.66
C ARG A 24 4.08 17.97 -2.25
N LEU A 25 2.95 17.61 -1.65
CA LEU A 25 2.52 16.22 -1.45
C LEU A 25 1.88 15.71 -2.74
N GLN A 26 2.24 14.51 -3.17
CA GLN A 26 1.58 13.83 -4.29
C GLN A 26 0.56 12.81 -3.81
N PHE A 27 -0.59 12.80 -4.45
CA PHE A 27 -1.67 11.87 -4.27
C PHE A 27 -1.86 11.04 -5.54
N ALA A 28 -2.56 9.92 -5.39
CA ALA A 28 -2.95 9.08 -6.49
C ALA A 28 -4.39 8.59 -6.33
N THR A 29 -5.02 8.24 -7.43
CA THR A 29 -6.30 7.52 -7.43
C THR A 29 -6.08 6.12 -8.01
N VAL A 30 -6.88 5.17 -7.54
CA VAL A 30 -6.91 3.84 -8.15
C VAL A 30 -8.32 3.29 -8.14
N THR A 31 -8.76 2.83 -9.30
CA THR A 31 -9.95 1.98 -9.40
C THR A 31 -9.53 0.55 -9.09
N ARG A 32 -10.29 -0.20 -8.30
CA ARG A 32 -9.89 -1.54 -7.88
C ARG A 32 -9.58 -2.49 -9.07
N ALA A 33 -8.40 -3.10 -9.06
CA ALA A 33 -8.03 -4.11 -10.07
C ALA A 33 -9.02 -5.30 -10.10
N PRO A 34 -9.32 -5.85 -11.30
CA PRO A 34 -10.12 -7.05 -11.44
C PRO A 34 -9.41 -8.27 -10.83
N ARG A 35 -10.18 -9.21 -10.28
CA ARG A 35 -9.64 -10.45 -9.73
C ARG A 35 -8.98 -11.29 -10.82
N LEU A 36 -8.05 -12.18 -10.44
CA LEU A 36 -7.34 -13.05 -11.38
C LEU A 36 -8.29 -13.84 -12.29
N GLN A 37 -9.41 -14.34 -11.76
CA GLN A 37 -10.41 -15.10 -12.52
C GLN A 37 -11.03 -14.31 -13.68
N HIS A 38 -10.98 -12.98 -13.64
CA HIS A 38 -11.49 -12.10 -14.70
C HIS A 38 -10.37 -11.60 -15.62
N ARG A 39 -9.11 -11.88 -15.30
CA ARG A 39 -7.93 -11.48 -16.08
C ARG A 39 -7.39 -12.61 -16.94
N VAL A 40 -7.78 -13.85 -16.67
CA VAL A 40 -7.27 -15.05 -17.35
C VAL A 40 -8.44 -15.85 -17.90
N SER A 41 -8.38 -16.19 -19.18
CA SER A 41 -9.25 -17.19 -19.81
C SER A 41 -8.75 -18.58 -19.45
N ALA A 42 -9.04 -19.02 -18.23
CA ALA A 42 -8.50 -20.25 -17.67
C ALA A 42 -9.18 -21.51 -18.24
N GLY A 43 -8.38 -22.45 -18.77
CA GLY A 43 -8.79 -23.85 -18.93
C GLY A 43 -9.04 -24.52 -17.57
N ASP A 44 -9.55 -25.75 -17.56
CA ASP A 44 -9.98 -26.41 -16.32
C ASP A 44 -8.82 -26.71 -15.35
N ALA A 45 -7.61 -26.94 -15.86
CA ALA A 45 -6.40 -27.07 -15.04
C ALA A 45 -6.07 -25.76 -14.29
N ALA A 46 -6.09 -24.62 -15.00
CA ALA A 46 -5.86 -23.30 -14.42
C ALA A 46 -6.93 -22.92 -13.37
N LYS A 47 -8.20 -23.26 -13.61
CA LYS A 47 -9.27 -23.05 -12.62
C LYS A 47 -9.04 -23.87 -11.36
N THR A 48 -8.68 -25.15 -11.52
CA THR A 48 -8.39 -26.05 -10.39
C THR A 48 -7.24 -25.52 -9.56
N LEU A 49 -6.15 -25.09 -10.22
CA LEU A 49 -5.00 -24.50 -9.55
C LEU A 49 -5.36 -23.23 -8.74
N ILE A 50 -6.15 -22.33 -9.34
CA ILE A 50 -6.62 -21.11 -8.66
C ILE A 50 -7.48 -21.44 -7.43
N GLU A 51 -8.38 -22.41 -7.53
CA GLU A 51 -9.24 -22.80 -6.41
C GLU A 51 -8.46 -23.50 -5.30
N ASN A 52 -7.50 -24.36 -5.63
CA ASN A 52 -6.60 -24.96 -4.65
C ASN A 52 -5.81 -23.89 -3.88
N ALA A 53 -5.25 -22.91 -4.58
CA ALA A 53 -4.54 -21.79 -3.95
C ALA A 53 -5.44 -20.93 -3.05
N ARG A 54 -6.71 -20.74 -3.41
CA ARG A 54 -7.69 -20.04 -2.56
C ARG A 54 -8.01 -20.83 -1.30
N ASN A 55 -8.21 -22.14 -1.42
CA ASN A 55 -8.49 -23.01 -0.29
C ASN A 55 -7.33 -23.04 0.69
N GLU A 56 -6.10 -23.16 0.19
CA GLU A 56 -4.86 -23.11 0.97
C GLU A 56 -4.74 -21.78 1.73
N ARG A 57 -4.97 -20.65 1.06
CA ARG A 57 -4.99 -19.32 1.70
C ARG A 57 -6.05 -19.21 2.80
N LEU A 58 -7.24 -19.78 2.60
CA LEU A 58 -8.32 -19.72 3.58
C LEU A 58 -8.05 -20.60 4.79
N ALA A 59 -7.48 -21.79 4.58
CA ALA A 59 -7.17 -22.74 5.63
C ALA A 59 -5.95 -22.30 6.47
N ASN A 60 -4.86 -21.90 5.80
CA ASN A 60 -3.55 -21.74 6.44
C ASN A 60 -3.06 -20.29 6.46
N GLY A 61 -3.75 -19.36 5.79
CA GLY A 61 -3.34 -17.96 5.73
C GLY A 61 -2.20 -17.66 4.75
N THR A 62 -1.74 -18.67 4.00
CA THR A 62 -0.68 -18.54 2.98
C THR A 62 -1.04 -17.45 1.94
N PRO A 63 -0.11 -16.54 1.57
CA PRO A 63 -0.34 -15.58 0.50
C PRO A 63 -0.77 -16.29 -0.79
N PHE A 64 -1.81 -15.76 -1.46
CA PHE A 64 -2.46 -16.43 -2.60
C PHE A 64 -1.46 -16.85 -3.69
N TRP A 65 -0.54 -15.96 -4.06
CA TRP A 65 0.43 -16.25 -5.11
C TRP A 65 1.49 -17.26 -4.70
N HIS A 66 1.85 -17.32 -3.41
CA HIS A 66 2.73 -18.38 -2.90
C HIS A 66 2.04 -19.74 -3.00
N ALA A 67 0.80 -19.82 -2.51
CA ALA A 67 0.00 -21.04 -2.62
C ALA A 67 -0.19 -21.49 -4.08
N LEU A 68 -0.44 -20.53 -4.98
CA LEU A 68 -0.61 -20.81 -6.41
C LEU A 68 0.67 -21.34 -7.05
N PHE A 69 1.81 -20.69 -6.81
CA PHE A 69 3.07 -21.11 -7.43
C PHE A 69 3.59 -22.43 -6.87
N LEU A 70 3.43 -22.67 -5.56
CA LEU A 70 3.76 -23.96 -4.95
C LEU A 70 2.87 -25.07 -5.50
N ALA A 71 1.56 -24.85 -5.60
CA ALA A 71 0.64 -25.84 -6.15
C ALA A 71 0.91 -26.12 -7.64
N GLY A 72 1.30 -25.11 -8.43
CA GLY A 72 1.66 -25.31 -9.83
C GLY A 72 2.99 -26.05 -9.98
N ALA A 73 3.97 -25.77 -9.10
CA ALA A 73 5.25 -26.47 -9.08
C ALA A 73 5.13 -27.98 -8.72
N ASP A 74 4.03 -28.38 -8.10
CA ASP A 74 3.71 -29.78 -7.79
C ASP A 74 3.00 -30.52 -8.96
N THR A 75 2.76 -29.84 -10.08
CA THR A 75 2.17 -30.44 -11.29
C THR A 75 3.22 -30.67 -12.37
N ASP A 76 3.03 -31.71 -13.19
CA ASP A 76 3.96 -32.04 -14.30
C ASP A 76 4.12 -30.90 -15.31
N ASP A 77 3.04 -30.14 -15.56
CA ASP A 77 3.01 -29.04 -16.53
C ASP A 77 3.42 -27.68 -15.94
N GLY A 78 3.59 -27.59 -14.61
CA GLY A 78 3.94 -26.34 -13.94
C GLY A 78 2.80 -25.32 -13.85
N VAL A 79 3.15 -24.05 -13.61
CA VAL A 79 2.19 -22.95 -13.61
C VAL A 79 1.89 -22.51 -15.06
N PRO A 80 0.63 -22.49 -15.50
CA PRO A 80 0.26 -22.02 -16.84
C PRO A 80 0.80 -20.63 -17.16
N GLN A 81 1.25 -20.43 -18.41
CA GLN A 81 1.89 -19.19 -18.86
C GLN A 81 0.99 -17.96 -18.64
N GLU A 82 -0.29 -18.06 -18.96
CA GLU A 82 -1.26 -16.99 -18.80
C GLU A 82 -1.44 -16.55 -17.32
N ILE A 83 -1.21 -17.46 -16.37
CA ILE A 83 -1.20 -17.13 -14.94
C ILE A 83 0.10 -16.40 -14.57
N LEU A 84 1.24 -16.82 -15.11
CA LEU A 84 2.53 -16.14 -14.90
C LEU A 84 2.52 -14.71 -15.46
N GLU A 85 1.90 -14.51 -16.63
CA GLU A 85 1.69 -13.18 -17.21
C GLU A 85 0.75 -12.33 -16.33
N ALA A 86 -0.38 -12.90 -15.90
CA ALA A 86 -1.32 -12.20 -15.02
C ALA A 86 -0.75 -11.91 -13.61
N ALA A 87 0.26 -12.67 -13.17
CA ALA A 87 1.00 -12.42 -11.94
C ALA A 87 1.90 -11.18 -12.05
N GLN A 88 2.34 -10.80 -13.25
CA GLN A 88 3.16 -9.62 -13.49
C GLN A 88 2.35 -8.34 -13.71
N TYR A 89 1.03 -8.47 -13.88
CA TYR A 89 0.13 -7.33 -14.04
C TYR A 89 0.33 -6.30 -12.94
N HIS A 90 0.73 -5.09 -13.34
CA HIS A 90 0.87 -3.94 -12.48
C HIS A 90 -0.17 -2.90 -12.87
N GLN A 91 -1.04 -2.57 -11.92
CA GLN A 91 -1.91 -1.41 -12.04
C GLN A 91 -1.13 -0.18 -11.57
N TYR A 92 -0.86 0.73 -12.49
CA TYR A 92 -0.30 2.03 -12.16
C TYR A 92 -1.40 2.87 -11.50
N PRO A 93 -1.23 3.34 -10.24
CA PRO A 93 -2.09 4.37 -9.69
C PRO A 93 -2.01 5.63 -10.55
N ASP A 94 -3.13 6.27 -10.82
CA ASP A 94 -3.12 7.54 -11.54
C ASP A 94 -2.61 8.63 -10.59
N ALA A 95 -1.39 9.12 -10.84
CA ALA A 95 -0.69 10.11 -10.02
C ALA A 95 -0.34 11.36 -10.84
N THR A 96 -1.30 11.88 -11.62
CA THR A 96 -1.14 13.10 -12.42
C THR A 96 -0.75 14.34 -11.58
N ARG A 97 -0.24 15.39 -12.26
CA ARG A 97 0.14 16.66 -11.61
C ARG A 97 -1.01 17.35 -10.88
N ASP A 98 -2.24 17.13 -11.32
CA ASP A 98 -3.44 17.71 -10.72
C ASP A 98 -3.75 17.10 -9.34
N LEU A 99 -3.12 15.97 -9.01
CA LEU A 99 -3.17 15.32 -7.71
C LEU A 99 -1.97 15.73 -6.82
N GLN A 100 -1.54 17.00 -6.90
CA GLN A 100 -0.51 17.55 -6.02
C GLN A 100 -1.05 18.71 -5.17
N LEU A 101 -0.80 18.65 -3.86
CA LEU A 101 -1.16 19.72 -2.93
C LEU A 101 0.10 20.32 -2.31
N ALA A 102 0.23 21.63 -2.41
CA ALA A 102 1.26 22.36 -1.67
C ALA A 102 0.88 22.41 -0.19
N VAL A 103 1.83 22.11 0.69
CA VAL A 103 1.68 22.23 2.14
C VAL A 103 1.54 23.71 2.50
N GLY A 104 0.42 24.02 3.15
CA GLY A 104 0.04 25.35 3.61
C GLY A 104 -1.16 25.31 4.57
N ALA A 105 -1.67 26.48 4.96
CA ALA A 105 -2.80 26.59 5.88
C ALA A 105 -4.10 25.94 5.35
N ASP A 106 -4.25 25.85 4.04
CA ASP A 106 -5.41 25.32 3.32
C ASP A 106 -5.26 23.84 2.93
N THR A 107 -4.18 23.16 3.35
CA THR A 107 -3.87 21.77 2.94
C THR A 107 -5.06 20.82 3.12
N LEU A 108 -5.72 20.87 4.28
CA LEU A 108 -6.84 19.96 4.59
C LEU A 108 -8.12 20.32 3.85
N GLU A 109 -8.39 21.60 3.64
CA GLU A 109 -9.54 22.04 2.84
C GLU A 109 -9.40 21.55 1.40
N ARG A 110 -8.22 21.73 0.81
CA ARG A 110 -7.91 21.26 -0.55
C ARG A 110 -7.96 19.74 -0.65
N LEU A 111 -7.50 19.04 0.37
CA LEU A 111 -7.57 17.59 0.44
C LEU A 111 -9.03 17.08 0.52
N GLY A 112 -9.88 17.76 1.30
CA GLY A 112 -11.32 17.45 1.35
C GLY A 112 -11.98 17.61 -0.02
N LYS A 113 -11.75 18.75 -0.69
CA LYS A 113 -12.24 18.99 -2.06
C LYS A 113 -11.75 17.94 -3.05
N LEU A 114 -10.51 17.48 -2.89
CA LEU A 114 -9.95 16.44 -3.74
C LEU A 114 -10.70 15.11 -3.55
N ALA A 115 -10.95 14.70 -2.29
CA ALA A 115 -11.70 13.48 -2.00
C ALA A 115 -13.16 13.55 -2.48
N ASP A 116 -13.84 14.68 -2.27
CA ASP A 116 -15.23 14.89 -2.67
C ASP A 116 -15.42 14.85 -4.20
N GLY A 117 -14.38 15.21 -4.96
CA GLY A 117 -14.38 15.20 -6.42
C GLY A 117 -14.17 13.82 -7.06
N LEU A 118 -13.88 12.78 -6.27
CA LEU A 118 -13.56 11.46 -6.82
C LEU A 118 -14.82 10.65 -7.20
N PRO A 119 -14.73 9.81 -8.25
CA PRO A 119 -15.74 8.81 -8.56
C PRO A 119 -16.00 7.87 -7.36
N GLU A 120 -17.23 7.36 -7.26
CA GLU A 120 -17.65 6.52 -6.14
C GLU A 120 -16.81 5.24 -5.96
N ASN A 121 -16.25 4.71 -7.05
CA ASN A 121 -15.46 3.48 -7.07
C ASN A 121 -13.95 3.69 -6.92
N ASP A 122 -13.51 4.95 -6.88
CA ASP A 122 -12.11 5.29 -6.73
C ASP A 122 -11.77 5.51 -5.26
N VAL A 123 -10.51 5.26 -4.93
CA VAL A 123 -9.96 5.57 -3.61
C VAL A 123 -8.85 6.58 -3.73
N LEU A 124 -8.77 7.50 -2.77
CA LEU A 124 -7.66 8.44 -2.67
C LEU A 124 -6.50 7.81 -1.90
N MET A 125 -5.31 7.95 -2.46
CA MET A 125 -4.07 7.45 -1.89
C MET A 125 -3.10 8.61 -1.70
N LEU A 126 -2.38 8.60 -0.57
CA LEU A 126 -1.19 9.42 -0.38
C LEU A 126 -0.01 8.64 -0.94
N THR A 127 0.80 9.28 -1.78
CA THR A 127 2.06 8.69 -2.24
C THR A 127 3.20 9.05 -1.31
N SER A 128 4.27 8.26 -1.31
CA SER A 128 5.51 8.58 -0.60
C SER A 128 6.19 9.82 -1.17
N LEU A 129 5.97 10.14 -2.45
CA LEU A 129 6.75 11.15 -3.15
C LEU A 129 6.36 12.56 -2.69
N VAL A 130 7.38 13.34 -2.36
CA VAL A 130 7.26 14.77 -2.08
C VAL A 130 8.23 15.56 -2.95
N THR A 131 7.86 16.81 -3.26
CA THR A 131 8.72 17.75 -3.99
C THR A 131 8.86 19.04 -3.20
N PHE A 132 10.06 19.34 -2.74
CA PHE A 132 10.38 20.55 -1.99
C PHE A 132 10.27 21.81 -2.87
N PRO A 133 10.19 23.03 -2.27
CA PRO A 133 10.09 24.28 -3.02
C PRO A 133 11.23 24.54 -4.02
N ASP A 134 12.43 24.04 -3.72
CA ASP A 134 13.62 24.11 -4.58
C ASP A 134 13.62 23.07 -5.72
N GLY A 135 12.59 22.21 -5.77
CA GLY A 135 12.44 21.14 -6.75
C GLY A 135 13.09 19.81 -6.37
N VAL A 136 13.77 19.73 -5.21
CA VAL A 136 14.33 18.47 -4.71
C VAL A 136 13.20 17.47 -4.43
N ARG A 137 13.39 16.21 -4.82
CA ARG A 137 12.44 15.13 -4.60
C ARG A 137 12.92 14.21 -3.48
N ALA A 138 11.98 13.77 -2.66
CA ALA A 138 12.23 12.84 -1.56
C ALA A 138 11.02 11.93 -1.36
N HIS A 139 11.15 10.94 -0.46
CA HIS A 139 10.13 9.95 -0.18
C HIS A 139 9.87 9.82 1.30
N PHE A 140 8.61 9.60 1.70
CA PHE A 140 8.32 9.05 3.02
C PHE A 140 8.43 7.52 3.00
N PRO A 141 9.07 6.89 4.00
CA PRO A 141 8.93 5.45 4.21
C PRO A 141 7.45 5.10 4.39
N MET A 142 6.93 4.23 3.54
CA MET A 142 5.55 3.75 3.60
C MET A 142 5.55 2.24 3.37
N LEU A 143 4.70 1.52 4.09
CA LEU A 143 4.71 0.05 4.02
C LEU A 143 3.32 -0.53 4.24
N ASP A 144 2.95 -1.52 3.41
CA ASP A 144 1.77 -2.37 3.60
C ASP A 144 2.17 -3.70 4.24
N PHE A 145 1.48 -4.08 5.31
CA PHE A 145 1.68 -5.32 6.03
C PHE A 145 0.58 -6.32 5.69
N SER A 146 0.98 -7.51 5.26
CA SER A 146 0.05 -8.56 4.84
C SER A 146 -0.62 -9.29 6.03
N LEU A 147 -0.06 -9.13 7.24
CA LEU A 147 -0.60 -9.68 8.49
C LEU A 147 -2.01 -9.19 8.79
N LYS A 148 -2.88 -10.14 9.16
CA LYS A 148 -4.27 -9.84 9.51
C LYS A 148 -4.35 -9.27 10.92
N SER A 149 -4.94 -8.09 11.04
CA SER A 149 -5.15 -7.37 12.30
C SER A 149 -5.92 -8.15 13.37
N ARG A 150 -6.73 -9.14 12.98
CA ARG A 150 -7.46 -10.03 13.89
C ARG A 150 -6.57 -11.01 14.67
N LEU A 151 -5.30 -11.20 14.27
CA LEU A 151 -4.40 -12.13 14.95
C LEU A 151 -3.81 -11.47 16.21
N PRO A 152 -3.82 -12.14 17.38
CA PRO A 152 -3.42 -11.53 18.65
C PRO A 152 -2.02 -10.90 18.66
N GLY A 153 -1.06 -11.49 17.96
CA GLY A 153 0.32 -11.01 17.89
C GLY A 153 0.64 -10.10 16.70
N ALA A 154 -0.33 -9.80 15.83
CA ALA A 154 -0.01 -9.12 14.56
C ALA A 154 0.46 -7.69 14.77
N GLN A 155 -0.23 -6.89 15.58
CA GLN A 155 0.18 -5.50 15.83
C GLN A 155 1.57 -5.43 16.46
N ALA A 156 1.86 -6.27 17.46
CA ALA A 156 3.18 -6.33 18.09
C ALA A 156 4.29 -6.73 17.10
N THR A 157 4.01 -7.68 16.20
CA THR A 157 4.94 -8.10 15.15
C THR A 157 5.20 -6.97 14.15
N VAL A 158 4.15 -6.28 13.71
CA VAL A 158 4.26 -5.12 12.82
C VAL A 158 5.05 -3.99 13.46
N THR A 159 4.74 -3.61 14.71
CA THR A 159 5.49 -2.59 15.46
C THR A 159 6.97 -2.93 15.55
N ARG A 160 7.32 -4.17 15.93
CA ARG A 160 8.72 -4.61 16.01
C ARG A 160 9.42 -4.62 14.65
N SER A 161 8.68 -4.92 13.59
CA SER A 161 9.20 -4.87 12.21
C SER A 161 9.56 -3.43 11.81
N ILE A 162 8.68 -2.47 12.11
CA ILE A 162 8.93 -1.04 11.88
C ILE A 162 10.18 -0.58 12.65
N GLN A 163 10.30 -0.99 13.92
CA GLN A 163 11.46 -0.70 14.75
C GLN A 163 12.76 -1.30 14.20
N ALA A 164 12.72 -2.56 13.74
CA ALA A 164 13.87 -3.22 13.13
C ALA A 164 14.29 -2.57 11.80
N LEU A 165 13.35 -1.95 11.09
CA LEU A 165 13.64 -1.15 9.89
C LEU A 165 14.27 0.21 10.23
N GLY A 166 14.20 0.65 11.49
CA GLY A 166 14.84 1.87 11.97
C GLY A 166 14.12 3.13 11.51
N VAL A 167 12.80 3.09 11.37
CA VAL A 167 11.99 4.23 10.89
C VAL A 167 10.96 4.67 11.93
N ASN A 168 10.76 5.98 12.00
CA ASN A 168 9.69 6.61 12.78
C ASN A 168 8.46 6.81 11.91
N GLY A 169 7.28 6.56 12.47
CA GLY A 169 6.06 6.75 11.71
C GLY A 169 4.80 6.58 12.53
N GLU A 170 3.68 6.52 11.84
CA GLU A 170 2.37 6.23 12.41
C GLU A 170 1.82 4.94 11.81
N LEU A 171 1.39 4.05 12.72
CA LEU A 171 0.73 2.81 12.34
C LEU A 171 -0.75 3.07 12.13
N THR A 172 -1.30 2.57 11.03
CA THR A 172 -2.72 2.61 10.72
C THR A 172 -3.27 1.20 10.51
N SER A 173 -4.57 1.03 10.66
CA SER A 173 -5.28 -0.21 10.35
C SER A 173 -6.50 0.08 9.48
N THR A 174 -6.73 -0.74 8.47
CA THR A 174 -7.97 -0.74 7.67
C THR A 174 -8.91 -1.88 8.07
N GLY A 175 -8.69 -2.49 9.24
CA GLY A 175 -9.43 -3.65 9.72
C GLY A 175 -9.01 -4.99 9.10
N ARG A 176 -8.26 -5.00 7.99
CA ARG A 176 -7.73 -6.24 7.36
C ARG A 176 -6.21 -6.29 7.25
N SER A 177 -5.54 -5.15 7.24
CA SER A 177 -4.09 -4.99 7.17
C SER A 177 -3.66 -3.82 8.03
N PHE A 178 -2.36 -3.73 8.26
CA PHE A 178 -1.73 -2.56 8.87
C PHE A 178 -0.94 -1.80 7.81
N HIS A 179 -0.80 -0.49 7.99
CA HIS A 179 0.08 0.31 7.14
C HIS A 179 0.92 1.28 7.96
N LEU A 180 2.17 1.46 7.56
CA LEU A 180 3.06 2.48 8.08
C LEU A 180 3.01 3.73 7.21
N PHE A 181 2.83 4.88 7.84
CA PHE A 181 3.12 6.19 7.27
C PHE A 181 4.33 6.81 7.99
N GLY A 182 5.47 6.90 7.31
CA GLY A 182 6.67 7.55 7.84
C GLY A 182 6.46 9.05 8.04
N LEU A 183 7.14 9.62 9.04
CA LEU A 183 7.05 11.04 9.38
C LEU A 183 8.24 11.87 8.86
N GLU A 184 9.32 11.20 8.46
CA GLU A 184 10.55 11.82 7.96
C GLU A 184 10.74 11.48 6.49
N SER A 185 11.10 12.47 5.68
CA SER A 185 11.43 12.26 4.27
C SER A 185 12.86 11.78 4.12
N VAL A 186 13.09 10.80 3.25
CA VAL A 186 14.38 10.22 2.90
C VAL A 186 14.66 10.39 1.41
N SER A 187 15.94 10.23 1.00
CA SER A 187 16.30 10.25 -0.42
C SER A 187 15.69 9.08 -1.18
N GLU A 188 15.66 9.13 -2.52
CA GLU A 188 15.20 7.99 -3.32
C GLU A 188 16.05 6.72 -3.07
N SER A 189 17.37 6.86 -2.91
CA SER A 189 18.25 5.72 -2.61
C SER A 189 17.93 5.10 -1.25
N ASP A 190 17.76 5.93 -0.21
CA ASP A 190 17.41 5.45 1.13
C ASP A 190 16.02 4.81 1.16
N TRP A 191 15.08 5.35 0.36
CA TRP A 191 13.76 4.75 0.20
C TRP A 191 13.83 3.39 -0.47
N ARG A 192 14.64 3.23 -1.53
CA ARG A 192 14.84 1.93 -2.18
C ARG A 192 15.49 0.92 -1.23
N ASP A 193 16.48 1.35 -0.45
CA ASP A 193 17.11 0.51 0.58
C ASP A 193 16.12 0.11 1.68
N PHE A 194 15.25 1.04 2.11
CA PHE A 194 14.16 0.75 3.02
C PHE A 194 13.21 -0.31 2.46
N MET A 195 12.76 -0.17 1.21
CA MET A 195 11.86 -1.12 0.55
C MET A 195 12.52 -2.51 0.40
N ALA A 196 13.81 -2.56 0.07
CA ALA A 196 14.56 -3.81 -0.03
C ALA A 196 14.73 -4.51 1.32
N ARG A 197 15.03 -3.76 2.39
CA ARG A 197 15.09 -4.31 3.76
C ARG A 197 13.73 -4.78 4.24
N ALA A 198 12.66 -4.04 3.91
CA ALA A 198 11.29 -4.45 4.23
C ALA A 198 10.93 -5.78 3.54
N LEU A 199 11.39 -6.01 2.32
CA LEU A 199 11.15 -7.27 1.59
C LEU A 199 11.72 -8.50 2.32
N LEU A 200 12.83 -8.35 3.06
CA LEU A 200 13.40 -9.42 3.89
C LEU A 200 12.49 -9.85 5.05
N LEU A 201 11.47 -9.06 5.37
CA LEU A 201 10.51 -9.35 6.43
C LEU A 201 9.26 -10.07 5.90
N SER A 202 9.18 -10.44 4.62
CA SER A 202 8.10 -11.29 4.12
C SER A 202 8.06 -12.63 4.88
N PRO A 203 6.87 -13.16 5.26
CA PRO A 203 5.54 -12.72 4.87
C PRO A 203 4.87 -11.76 5.87
N VAL A 204 5.63 -11.03 6.70
CA VAL A 204 5.04 -9.99 7.57
C VAL A 204 4.63 -8.76 6.74
N THR A 205 5.50 -8.34 5.83
CA THR A 205 5.25 -7.31 4.82
C THR A 205 4.59 -7.91 3.59
N ASP A 206 3.88 -7.11 2.80
CA ASP A 206 3.36 -7.54 1.51
C ASP A 206 4.42 -7.39 0.40
N GLU A 207 5.11 -8.49 0.06
CA GLU A 207 6.17 -8.50 -0.96
C GLU A 207 5.69 -8.05 -2.35
N ARG A 208 4.43 -8.33 -2.69
CA ARG A 208 3.86 -7.96 -3.98
C ARG A 208 3.55 -6.48 -4.03
N TRP A 209 3.01 -5.93 -2.94
CA TRP A 209 2.84 -4.50 -2.81
C TRP A 209 4.18 -3.78 -2.95
N ILE A 210 5.24 -4.25 -2.25
CA ILE A 210 6.60 -3.70 -2.36
C ILE A 210 7.08 -3.71 -3.82
N ALA A 211 6.97 -4.85 -4.52
CA ALA A 211 7.37 -4.97 -5.91
C ALA A 211 6.64 -3.97 -6.81
N HIS A 212 5.33 -3.82 -6.64
CA HIS A 212 4.52 -2.84 -7.39
C HIS A 212 4.94 -1.40 -7.08
N GLN A 213 5.25 -1.05 -5.83
CA GLN A 213 5.71 0.30 -5.49
C GLN A 213 7.09 0.61 -6.08
N LEU A 214 8.00 -0.37 -6.08
CA LEU A 214 9.33 -0.23 -6.69
C LEU A 214 9.25 -0.02 -8.20
N LEU A 215 8.31 -0.69 -8.88
CA LEU A 215 8.03 -0.48 -10.32
C LEU A 215 7.45 0.91 -10.59
N ALA A 216 6.54 1.39 -9.75
CA ALA A 216 5.96 2.73 -9.87
C ALA A 216 6.98 3.86 -9.57
N GLY A 217 8.03 3.55 -8.80
CA GLY A 217 9.01 4.55 -8.34
C GLY A 217 8.52 5.40 -7.18
N TYR A 218 7.41 5.03 -6.54
CA TYR A 218 6.90 5.60 -5.30
C TYR A 218 6.00 4.59 -4.60
N ALA A 219 5.91 4.68 -3.27
CA ALA A 219 4.92 3.96 -2.50
C ALA A 219 3.61 4.74 -2.45
N SER A 220 2.51 4.04 -2.20
CA SER A 220 1.20 4.66 -2.14
C SER A 220 0.24 3.87 -1.24
N LEU A 221 -0.43 4.58 -0.34
CA LEU A 221 -1.32 4.01 0.66
C LEU A 221 -2.65 4.75 0.68
N ARG A 222 -3.74 3.99 0.80
CA ARG A 222 -5.10 4.55 0.86
C ARG A 222 -5.26 5.44 2.08
N ILE A 223 -5.85 6.61 1.89
CA ILE A 223 -6.21 7.56 2.96
C ILE A 223 -7.72 7.81 3.06
N SER A 224 -8.49 7.48 2.01
CA SER A 224 -9.96 7.57 2.03
C SER A 224 -10.64 6.25 2.42
N SER A 225 -11.95 6.31 2.65
CA SER A 225 -12.82 5.15 2.67
C SER A 225 -12.79 4.40 1.33
N SER A 226 -12.91 3.08 1.40
CA SER A 226 -13.15 2.23 0.23
C SER A 226 -14.61 2.31 -0.25
N ASP A 227 -14.90 1.67 -1.39
CA ASP A 227 -16.26 1.30 -1.86
C ASP A 227 -17.14 0.65 -0.78
N LYS A 228 -16.53 -0.07 0.18
CA LYS A 228 -17.23 -0.70 1.31
C LYS A 228 -17.38 0.18 2.57
N GLY A 229 -16.98 1.45 2.52
CA GLY A 229 -16.96 2.35 3.67
C GLY A 229 -15.83 2.12 4.69
N GLU A 230 -14.92 1.17 4.45
CA GLU A 230 -13.77 0.91 5.32
C GLU A 230 -12.72 2.03 5.18
N ALA A 231 -12.57 2.89 6.19
CA ALA A 231 -11.53 3.93 6.23
C ALA A 231 -10.30 3.46 7.03
N PRO A 232 -9.07 3.89 6.67
CA PRO A 232 -7.91 3.71 7.53
C PRO A 232 -8.09 4.44 8.86
N ILE A 233 -7.61 3.81 9.93
CA ILE A 233 -7.68 4.33 11.30
C ILE A 233 -6.26 4.32 11.88
N PRO A 234 -5.71 5.49 12.25
CA PRO A 234 -4.51 5.58 13.05
C PRO A 234 -4.59 4.81 14.37
N LEU A 235 -3.57 4.01 14.64
CA LEU A 235 -3.40 3.27 15.88
C LEU A 235 -2.40 3.94 16.84
N GLY A 236 -1.54 4.81 16.31
CA GLY A 236 -0.57 5.57 17.10
C GLY A 236 0.82 5.59 16.48
N ALA A 237 1.70 6.40 17.09
CA ALA A 237 3.08 6.54 16.67
C ALA A 237 3.90 5.28 16.99
N VAL A 238 4.87 4.98 16.13
CA VAL A 238 5.91 3.97 16.32
C VAL A 238 7.24 4.66 16.14
N THR A 239 8.12 4.52 17.14
CA THR A 239 9.46 5.09 17.14
C THR A 239 10.50 3.97 17.06
N ALA A 240 11.52 4.16 16.23
CA ALA A 240 12.72 3.34 16.27
C ALA A 240 13.42 3.51 17.64
N HIS A 241 14.10 2.45 18.08
CA HIS A 241 14.92 2.47 19.30
C HIS A 241 16.32 2.99 19.01
#